data_AF-A0A535FGN3-F1
#
_entry.id   AF-A0A535FGN3-F1
#
_cell.length_a   1.000
_cell.length_b   1.000
_cell.length_c   1.000
_cell.angle_alpha   90.00
_cell.angle_beta   90.00
_cell.angle_gamma   90.00
#
_symmetry.space_group_name_H-M   'P 1'
#
loop_
_entity.id
_entity.type
_entity.pdbx_description
1 polymer ?
#
loop_
_entity_poly.entity_id
_entity_poly.type
_entity_poly.pdbx_seq_one_letter_code
_entity_poly.pdbx_strand_id
1 'polypeptide(L)'
;MVQQQYSSERARPKSLHLFFHFIKTTKLVGALLRDGRIRFMPKVFFVGSIAAMLVILIFPDVLNEVVLSTVLPIVGTVLGVPLDAGLDWVAFALLIVNLLRFFPAEVVTEHYERIFTTS
;
A
#
# COMPACT_ATOMS: atom_id res chain seq x y z
N MET A 1 11.40 32.70 -38.77
CA MET A 1 10.66 32.88 -37.49
C MET A 1 10.73 31.57 -36.73
N VAL A 2 11.00 31.66 -35.43
CA VAL A 2 11.58 30.62 -34.57
C VAL A 2 10.63 29.43 -34.39
N GLN A 3 11.04 28.24 -34.87
CA GLN A 3 10.45 26.98 -34.43
C GLN A 3 10.82 26.78 -32.96
N GLN A 4 9.84 26.91 -32.08
CA GLN A 4 9.97 26.61 -30.67
C GLN A 4 10.39 25.14 -30.52
N GLN A 5 11.67 24.93 -30.18
CA GLN A 5 12.16 23.71 -29.57
C GLN A 5 11.39 23.50 -28.26
N TYR A 6 10.31 22.74 -28.31
CA TYR A 6 9.82 22.05 -27.13
C TYR A 6 10.86 21.00 -26.78
N SER A 7 11.82 21.40 -25.95
CA SER A 7 12.67 20.50 -25.18
C SER A 7 11.75 19.66 -24.29
N SER A 8 11.21 18.58 -24.85
CA SER A 8 10.70 17.48 -24.08
C SER A 8 11.90 16.80 -23.43
N GLU A 9 12.43 17.43 -22.39
CA GLU A 9 13.16 16.75 -21.35
C GLU A 9 12.16 15.78 -20.74
N ARG A 10 12.04 14.61 -21.36
CA ARG A 10 11.31 13.47 -20.79
C ARG A 10 11.98 13.25 -19.45
N ALA A 11 11.36 13.76 -18.40
CA ALA A 11 11.63 13.40 -17.03
C ALA A 11 11.40 11.89 -16.95
N ARG A 12 12.41 11.11 -17.32
CA ARG A 12 12.46 9.68 -17.02
C ARG A 12 12.18 9.61 -15.53
N PRO A 13 11.11 8.93 -15.09
CA PRO A 13 10.89 8.74 -13.66
C PRO A 13 12.16 8.06 -13.16
N LYS A 14 13.01 8.82 -12.48
CA LYS A 14 14.28 8.30 -11.98
C LYS A 14 13.88 7.15 -11.07
N SER A 15 14.29 5.93 -11.38
CA SER A 15 13.96 4.72 -10.62
C SER A 15 14.27 4.91 -9.12
N LEU A 16 15.24 5.78 -8.82
CA LEU A 16 15.58 6.27 -7.49
C LEU A 16 14.39 6.91 -6.75
N HIS A 17 13.50 7.64 -7.42
CA HIS A 17 12.34 8.28 -6.80
C HIS A 17 11.34 7.25 -6.25
N LEU A 18 11.13 6.13 -6.96
CA LEU A 18 10.35 5.00 -6.46
C LEU A 18 11.02 4.36 -5.23
N PHE A 19 12.35 4.23 -5.26
CA PHE A 19 13.12 3.68 -4.14
C PHE A 19 13.07 4.58 -2.90
N PHE A 20 13.21 5.90 -3.09
CA PHE A 20 13.03 6.89 -2.02
C PHE A 20 11.61 6.87 -1.46
N HIS A 21 10.60 6.69 -2.31
CA HIS A 21 9.22 6.56 -1.84
C HIS A 21 9.05 5.30 -0.98
N PHE A 22 9.60 4.16 -1.39
CA PHE A 22 9.58 2.93 -0.59
C PHE A 22 10.26 3.09 0.78
N ILE A 23 11.44 3.74 0.82
CA ILE A 23 12.14 4.03 2.08
C ILE A 23 11.31 4.97 2.97
N LYS A 24 10.72 6.02 2.41
CA LYS A 24 9.88 6.95 3.18
C LYS A 24 8.60 6.27 3.70
N THR A 25 7.97 5.41 2.90
CA THR A 25 6.79 4.64 3.30
C THR A 25 7.11 3.65 4.42
N THR A 26 8.22 2.91 4.35
CA THR A 26 8.63 2.00 5.43
C THR A 26 8.97 2.76 6.72
N LYS A 27 9.60 3.95 6.60
CA LYS A 27 9.86 4.85 7.72
C LYS A 27 8.56 5.38 8.35
N LEU A 28 7.56 5.74 7.54
CA LEU A 28 6.24 6.19 7.98
C LEU A 28 5.52 5.08 8.76
N VAL A 29 5.46 3.89 8.19
CA VAL A 29 4.87 2.72 8.85
C VAL A 29 5.58 2.41 10.17
N GLY A 30 6.91 2.42 10.19
CA GLY A 30 7.70 2.20 11.40
C GLY A 30 7.44 3.26 12.48
N ALA A 31 7.28 4.53 12.10
CA ALA A 31 6.94 5.61 13.02
C ALA A 31 5.54 5.43 13.62
N LEU A 32 4.54 5.08 12.80
CA LEU A 32 3.17 4.81 13.24
C LEU A 32 3.10 3.62 14.20
N LEU A 33 3.82 2.54 13.90
CA LEU A 33 3.85 1.37 14.79
C LEU A 33 4.49 1.66 16.15
N ARG A 34 5.46 2.59 16.21
CA ARG A 34 6.14 2.99 17.45
C ARG A 34 5.43 4.11 18.21
N ASP A 35 4.47 4.80 17.60
CA ASP A 35 3.76 5.89 18.25
C ASP A 35 2.88 5.38 19.41
N GLY A 36 3.12 5.90 20.62
CA GLY A 36 2.39 5.54 21.83
C GLY A 36 0.94 6.06 21.87
N ARG A 37 0.58 7.02 21.01
CA ARG A 37 -0.79 7.57 20.90
C ARG A 37 -1.75 6.60 20.20
N ILE A 38 -1.21 5.67 19.41
CA ILE A 38 -2.01 4.69 18.68
C ILE A 38 -2.24 3.46 19.55
N ARG A 39 -3.52 3.10 19.74
CA ARG A 39 -3.91 1.87 20.45
C ARG A 39 -3.28 0.62 19.82
N PHE A 40 -3.07 -0.41 20.63
CA PHE A 40 -2.47 -1.67 20.15
C PHE A 40 -3.29 -2.34 19.05
N MET A 41 -4.63 -2.31 19.15
CA MET A 41 -5.52 -2.99 18.21
C MET A 41 -5.35 -2.53 16.74
N PRO A 42 -5.40 -1.23 16.40
CA PRO A 42 -5.09 -0.75 15.05
C PRO A 42 -3.77 -1.25 14.48
N LYS A 43 -2.72 -1.35 15.32
CA LYS A 43 -1.41 -1.86 14.91
C LYS A 43 -1.47 -3.34 14.55
N VAL A 44 -2.18 -4.13 15.37
CA VAL A 44 -2.42 -5.56 15.10
C VAL A 44 -3.23 -5.75 13.82
N PHE A 45 -4.31 -4.99 13.62
CA PHE A 45 -5.09 -5.06 12.39
C PHE A 45 -4.27 -4.67 11.16
N PHE A 46 -3.45 -3.62 11.26
CA PHE A 46 -2.58 -3.19 10.16
C PHE A 46 -1.54 -4.27 9.80
N VAL A 47 -0.77 -4.74 10.78
CA VAL A 47 0.28 -5.75 10.56
C VAL A 47 -0.34 -7.08 10.15
N GLY A 48 -1.45 -7.48 10.78
CA GLY A 48 -2.19 -8.70 10.45
C GLY A 48 -2.75 -8.67 9.03
N SER A 49 -3.28 -7.54 8.57
CA SER A 49 -3.77 -7.39 7.19
C SER A 49 -2.64 -7.48 6.17
N ILE A 50 -1.48 -6.87 6.45
CA ILE A 50 -0.29 -7.00 5.60
C ILE A 50 0.18 -8.45 5.54
N ALA A 51 0.29 -9.11 6.70
CA ALA A 51 0.71 -10.51 6.77
C ALA A 51 -0.26 -11.43 6.01
N ALA A 52 -1.57 -11.23 6.19
CA ALA A 52 -2.59 -11.98 5.45
C ALA A 52 -2.48 -11.76 3.94
N MET A 53 -2.31 -10.52 3.49
CA MET A 53 -2.09 -10.21 2.06
C MET A 53 -0.80 -10.82 1.50
N LEU A 54 0.28 -10.85 2.29
CA LEU A 54 1.54 -11.51 1.87
C LEU A 54 1.38 -13.03 1.78
N VAL A 55 0.67 -13.65 2.73
CA VAL A 55 0.36 -15.08 2.66
C VAL A 55 -0.45 -15.39 1.41
N ILE A 56 -1.46 -14.56 1.10
CA ILE A 56 -2.28 -14.69 -0.11
C ILE A 56 -1.42 -14.58 -1.37
N LEU A 57 -0.48 -13.64 -1.39
CA LEU A 57 0.38 -13.36 -2.55
C LEU A 57 1.45 -14.44 -2.79
N ILE A 58 2.00 -15.01 -1.72
CA ILE A 58 3.08 -16.01 -1.79
C ILE A 58 2.52 -17.42 -2.00
N PHE A 59 1.33 -17.71 -1.47
CA PHE A 59 0.71 -19.02 -1.50
C PHE A 59 -0.66 -18.98 -2.20
N PRO A 60 -0.70 -18.71 -3.52
CA PRO A 60 -1.97 -18.69 -4.25
C PRO A 60 -2.72 -20.02 -4.16
N ASP A 61 -1.98 -21.14 -4.11
CA ASP A 61 -2.56 -22.50 -4.07
C ASP A 61 -3.24 -22.84 -2.74
N VAL A 62 -2.80 -22.25 -1.61
CA VAL A 62 -3.37 -22.52 -0.28
C VAL A 62 -4.78 -21.91 -0.13
N LEU A 63 -5.10 -20.90 -0.95
CA LEU A 63 -6.42 -20.27 -0.98
C LEU A 63 -7.42 -21.03 -1.86
N ASN A 64 -6.94 -21.83 -2.82
CA ASN A 64 -7.75 -22.50 -3.82
C ASN A 64 -8.72 -23.52 -3.18
N GLU A 65 -8.31 -24.17 -2.09
CA GLU A 65 -9.16 -25.16 -1.39
C GLU A 65 -10.04 -24.54 -0.30
N VAL A 66 -9.56 -23.50 0.42
CA VAL A 66 -10.21 -22.98 1.63
C VAL A 66 -11.06 -21.72 1.37
N VAL A 67 -10.61 -20.82 0.49
CA VAL A 67 -11.27 -19.50 0.28
C VAL A 67 -12.29 -19.54 -0.84
N LEU A 68 -12.00 -20.31 -1.90
CA LEU A 68 -12.83 -20.44 -3.10
C LEU A 68 -14.23 -21.02 -2.81
N SER A 69 -14.36 -21.88 -1.80
CA SER A 69 -15.62 -22.52 -1.42
C SER A 69 -16.54 -21.65 -0.54
N THR A 70 -16.00 -20.62 0.13
CA THR A 70 -16.73 -19.91 1.19
C THR A 70 -16.88 -18.40 0.94
N VAL A 71 -15.91 -17.75 0.29
CA VAL A 71 -15.79 -16.28 0.33
C VAL A 71 -16.04 -15.61 -1.03
N LEU A 72 -15.75 -16.31 -2.13
CA LEU A 72 -15.88 -15.75 -3.49
C LEU A 72 -17.27 -15.18 -3.85
N PRO A 73 -18.41 -15.75 -3.41
CA PRO A 73 -19.72 -15.19 -3.78
C PRO A 73 -19.96 -13.79 -3.21
N ILE A 74 -19.28 -13.42 -2.12
CA ILE A 74 -19.56 -12.20 -1.35
C ILE A 74 -18.57 -11.08 -1.69
N VAL A 75 -17.31 -11.42 -1.93
CA VAL A 75 -16.24 -10.42 -2.16
C VAL A 75 -16.18 -9.94 -3.61
N GLY A 76 -16.52 -10.80 -4.57
CA GLY A 76 -16.47 -10.49 -6.01
C GLY A 76 -17.43 -9.36 -6.43
N THR A 77 -18.53 -9.15 -5.73
CA THR A 77 -19.54 -8.12 -6.04
C THR A 77 -19.25 -6.76 -5.41
N VAL A 78 -18.52 -6.72 -4.29
CA VAL A 78 -18.27 -5.46 -3.56
C VAL A 78 -16.98 -4.76 -4.00
N LEU A 79 -15.96 -5.52 -4.41
CA LEU A 79 -14.64 -4.95 -4.68
C LEU A 79 -14.41 -4.56 -6.14
N GLY A 80 -15.19 -5.06 -7.11
CA GLY A 80 -15.08 -4.65 -8.52
C GLY A 80 -13.72 -4.90 -9.18
N VAL A 81 -12.84 -5.69 -8.55
CA VAL A 81 -11.50 -6.02 -9.06
C VAL A 81 -11.52 -7.46 -9.57
N PRO A 82 -10.99 -7.74 -10.79
CA PRO A 82 -10.80 -9.09 -11.30
C PRO A 82 -9.86 -9.86 -10.37
N LEU A 83 -10.43 -10.82 -9.61
CA LEU A 83 -9.70 -11.73 -8.72
C LEU A 83 -9.19 -12.98 -9.47
N ASP A 84 -9.50 -13.11 -10.76
CA ASP A 84 -9.11 -14.22 -11.62
C ASP A 84 -7.65 -14.12 -12.10
N ALA A 85 -7.07 -12.93 -12.04
CA ALA A 85 -5.64 -12.73 -11.94
C ALA A 85 -5.31 -12.57 -10.44
N GLY A 86 -4.53 -13.48 -9.86
CA GLY A 86 -4.10 -13.39 -8.47
C GLY A 86 -3.61 -11.98 -8.11
N LEU A 87 -3.81 -11.57 -6.86
CA LEU A 87 -3.46 -10.24 -6.34
C LEU A 87 -2.12 -9.74 -6.91
N ASP A 88 -2.11 -8.77 -7.83
CA ASP A 88 -0.85 -8.24 -8.37
C ASP A 88 -0.18 -7.27 -7.37
N TRP A 89 1.14 -7.10 -7.46
CA TRP A 89 1.93 -6.23 -6.58
C TRP A 89 1.41 -4.78 -6.55
N VAL A 90 0.79 -4.32 -7.63
CA VAL A 90 0.13 -3.00 -7.69
C VAL A 90 -1.13 -2.98 -6.83
N ALA A 91 -1.99 -4.00 -6.92
CA ALA A 91 -3.19 -4.11 -6.08
C ALA A 91 -2.80 -4.24 -4.59
N PHE A 92 -1.73 -4.98 -4.30
CA PHE A 92 -1.13 -5.06 -2.97
C PHE A 92 -0.69 -3.69 -2.45
N ALA A 93 0.02 -2.90 -3.26
CA ALA A 93 0.45 -1.56 -2.88
C ALA A 93 -0.73 -0.61 -2.60
N LEU A 94 -1.76 -0.62 -3.46
CA LEU A 94 -2.97 0.20 -3.27
C LEU A 94 -3.72 -0.17 -1.99
N LEU A 95 -3.85 -1.46 -1.71
CA LEU A 95 -4.48 -1.96 -0.49
C LEU A 95 -3.70 -1.52 0.76
N ILE A 96 -2.36 -1.61 0.78
CA ILE A 96 -1.55 -1.14 1.91
C ILE A 96 -1.81 0.34 2.21
N VAL A 97 -1.88 1.19 1.18
CA VAL A 97 -2.20 2.61 1.37
C VAL A 97 -3.57 2.78 1.99
N ASN A 98 -4.56 1.97 1.60
CA ASN A 98 -5.89 1.97 2.23
C ASN A 98 -5.85 1.51 3.71
N LEU A 99 -4.95 0.58 4.08
CA LEU A 99 -4.79 0.12 5.47
C LEU A 99 -4.30 1.24 6.40
N LEU A 100 -3.68 2.30 5.89
CA LEU A 100 -3.30 3.47 6.70
C LEU A 100 -4.51 4.11 7.39
N ARG A 101 -5.73 3.91 6.87
CA ARG A 101 -6.98 4.36 7.51
C ARG A 101 -7.29 3.72 8.85
N PHE A 102 -6.62 2.61 9.21
CA PHE A 102 -6.74 2.06 10.56
C PHE A 102 -6.12 2.96 11.62
N PHE A 103 -5.19 3.83 11.23
CA PHE A 103 -4.56 4.79 12.12
C PHE A 103 -5.34 6.11 12.17
N PRO A 104 -5.29 6.84 13.30
CA PRO A 104 -5.89 8.17 13.40
C PRO A 104 -5.29 9.12 12.36
N ALA A 105 -6.14 9.82 11.61
CA ALA A 105 -5.72 10.66 10.49
C ALA A 105 -4.77 11.79 10.91
N GLU A 106 -4.92 12.29 12.13
CA GLU A 106 -4.08 13.33 12.71
C GLU A 106 -2.65 12.84 12.90
N VAL A 107 -2.50 11.61 13.40
CA VAL A 107 -1.19 10.99 13.65
C VAL A 107 -0.51 10.63 12.33
N VAL A 108 -1.27 10.11 11.36
CA VAL A 108 -0.74 9.80 10.02
C VAL A 108 -0.23 11.06 9.33
N THR A 109 -1.00 12.15 9.36
CA THR A 109 -0.61 13.44 8.77
C THR A 109 0.63 14.01 9.43
N GLU A 110 0.71 13.99 10.77
CA GLU A 110 1.88 14.48 11.51
C GLU A 110 3.18 13.75 11.11
N HIS A 111 3.14 12.42 11.04
CA HIS A 111 4.31 11.64 10.63
C HIS A 111 4.60 11.76 9.13
N TYR A 112 3.57 11.91 8.31
CA TYR A 112 3.72 12.11 6.87
C TYR A 112 4.45 13.44 6.59
N GLU A 113 3.98 14.55 7.13
CA GLU A 113 4.63 15.86 6.96
C GLU A 113 6.07 15.84 7.47
N ARG A 114 6.31 15.23 8.63
CA ARG A 114 7.66 15.09 9.21
C ARG A 114 8.63 14.31 8.31
N ILE A 115 8.16 13.27 7.62
CA ILE A 115 9.02 12.37 6.84
C ILE A 115 9.19 12.87 5.39
N PHE A 116 8.13 13.45 4.82
CA PHE A 116 8.11 13.82 3.41
C PHE A 116 8.50 15.29 3.16
N THR A 117 8.34 16.20 4.13
CA THR A 117 8.68 17.63 3.99
C THR A 117 10.12 17.95 4.42
N THR A 118 10.72 17.17 5.33
CA THR A 118 12.10 17.40 5.83
C THR A 118 13.18 16.74 4.96
N SER A 119 12.95 16.54 3.66
CA SER A 119 13.85 15.72 2.82
C SER A 119 14.00 16.22 1.40
#